data_AF-A0A9D4RKH6-F1
#
_entry.id   AF-A0A9D4RKH6-F1
#
_cell.length_a   1.000
_cell.length_b   1.000
_cell.length_c   1.000
_cell.angle_alpha   90.00
_cell.angle_beta   90.00
_cell.angle_gamma   90.00
#
_symmetry.space_group_name_H-M   'P 1'
#
loop_
_entity.id
_entity.type
_entity.pdbx_description
1 polymer ?
#
loop_
_entity_poly.entity_id
_entity_poly.type
_entity_poly.pdbx_seq_one_letter_code
_entity_poly.pdbx_strand_id
1 'polypeptide(L)'
;MTVQLLQMKRLPSEVEDGFNKGLFTGKLSDGKFNNLLLDYTVEVTQNKALNGSGGIIGLTLRENVLARWFLARPLSSTYSSIFHGAICPSNNKDTDQRHHTDTKSCRDKHEKMIGKLSKMFEGTFLDPFDTKTTTDCLINFAIGAHAEADVETSLTDCIETGKKMFKKFVKDRLILKNDTTENTFINL
;
A
#
# COMPACT_ATOMS: atom_id res chain seq x y z
N MET A 1 -22.01 -5.35 21.88
CA MET A 1 -22.98 -6.42 21.53
C MET A 1 -23.12 -6.40 20.02
N THR A 2 -22.69 -7.45 19.32
CA THR A 2 -22.71 -7.48 17.85
C THR A 2 -24.14 -7.71 17.38
N VAL A 3 -24.69 -6.78 16.59
CA VAL A 3 -26.05 -6.87 16.07
C VAL A 3 -25.97 -7.30 14.60
N GLN A 4 -26.40 -8.52 14.31
CA GLN A 4 -26.60 -8.94 12.93
C GLN A 4 -27.86 -8.28 12.37
N LEU A 5 -27.93 -8.00 11.06
CA LEU A 5 -29.12 -7.44 10.40
C LEU A 5 -30.42 -8.17 10.80
N LEU A 6 -30.36 -9.49 10.96
CA LEU A 6 -31.47 -10.34 11.40
C LEU A 6 -31.99 -10.01 12.82
N GLN A 7 -31.15 -9.43 13.65
CA GLN A 7 -31.43 -9.06 15.04
C GLN A 7 -31.85 -7.60 15.20
N MET A 8 -31.85 -6.79 14.13
CA MET A 8 -32.23 -5.38 14.21
C MET A 8 -33.64 -5.17 14.75
N LYS A 9 -34.58 -6.06 14.40
CA LYS A 9 -35.96 -6.03 14.92
C LYS A 9 -36.09 -6.38 16.41
N ARG A 10 -35.01 -6.84 17.04
CA ARG A 10 -34.98 -7.25 18.46
C ARG A 10 -34.14 -6.30 19.31
N LEU A 11 -33.75 -5.16 18.76
CA LEU A 11 -32.97 -4.18 19.51
C LEU A 11 -33.82 -3.52 20.58
N PRO A 12 -33.22 -3.14 21.72
CA PRO A 12 -33.88 -2.28 22.70
C PRO A 12 -34.35 -0.98 22.04
N SER A 13 -35.51 -0.47 22.47
CA SER A 13 -36.09 0.78 21.96
C SER A 13 -35.14 1.97 22.09
N GLU A 14 -34.28 1.96 23.10
CA GLU A 14 -33.23 2.97 23.32
C GLU A 14 -32.27 3.12 22.13
N VAL A 15 -32.00 2.02 21.41
CA VAL A 15 -31.13 2.01 20.23
C VAL A 15 -31.85 2.66 19.04
N GLU A 16 -33.14 2.37 18.88
CA GLU A 16 -33.99 2.98 17.85
C GLU A 16 -34.14 4.49 18.09
N ASP A 17 -34.39 4.90 19.33
CA ASP A 17 -34.45 6.30 19.73
C ASP A 17 -33.13 7.03 19.50
N GLY A 18 -32.00 6.39 19.83
CA GLY A 18 -30.66 6.93 19.58
C GLY A 18 -30.38 7.12 18.09
N PHE A 19 -30.79 6.15 17.27
CA PHE A 19 -30.67 6.22 15.81
C PHE A 19 -31.51 7.37 15.24
N ASN A 20 -32.77 7.51 15.68
CA ASN A 20 -33.67 8.59 15.27
C ASN A 20 -33.17 9.98 15.71
N LYS A 21 -32.42 10.06 16.81
CA LYS A 21 -31.76 11.28 17.30
C LYS A 21 -30.42 11.59 16.60
N GLY A 22 -29.98 10.76 15.65
CA GLY A 22 -28.75 10.96 14.91
C GLY A 22 -27.47 10.57 15.65
N LEU A 23 -27.56 9.73 16.69
CA LEU A 23 -26.41 9.30 17.49
C LEU A 23 -25.63 8.16 16.78
N PHE A 24 -24.98 8.48 15.67
CA PHE A 24 -24.24 7.52 14.83
C PHE A 24 -22.75 7.42 15.18
N THR A 25 -22.36 7.64 16.43
CA THR A 25 -20.95 7.59 16.85
C THR A 25 -20.68 6.41 17.78
N GLY A 26 -19.50 5.81 17.61
CA GLY A 26 -19.01 4.72 18.45
C GLY A 26 -17.90 5.20 19.38
N LYS A 27 -17.66 4.46 20.47
CA LYS A 27 -16.51 4.68 21.35
C LYS A 27 -15.64 3.43 21.37
N LEU A 28 -14.33 3.61 21.25
CA LEU A 28 -13.35 2.52 21.42
C LEU A 28 -12.80 2.45 22.84
N SER A 29 -12.90 3.53 23.61
CA SER A 29 -12.43 3.62 24.99
C SER A 29 -13.30 4.55 25.83
N ASP A 30 -13.23 4.38 27.15
CA ASP A 30 -13.98 5.19 28.10
C ASP A 30 -13.35 6.59 28.22
N GLY A 31 -13.97 7.55 27.54
CA GLY A 31 -13.56 8.95 27.57
C GLY A 31 -14.67 9.89 27.08
N LYS A 32 -14.60 11.15 27.53
CA LYS A 32 -15.59 12.18 27.17
C LYS A 32 -15.48 12.64 25.71
N PHE A 33 -14.28 12.57 25.12
CA PHE A 33 -13.99 13.07 23.77
C PHE A 33 -13.51 11.98 22.80
N ASN A 34 -14.02 10.74 22.94
CA ASN A 34 -13.56 9.58 22.18
C ASN A 34 -14.62 9.03 21.22
N ASN A 35 -15.57 9.88 20.80
CA ASN A 35 -16.56 9.51 19.80
C ASN A 35 -15.90 9.46 18.42
N LEU A 36 -16.00 8.31 17.78
CA LEU A 36 -15.48 8.04 16.45
C LEU A 36 -16.64 7.80 15.49
N LEU A 37 -16.38 8.03 14.21
CA LEU A 37 -17.32 7.66 13.16
C LEU A 37 -17.61 6.15 13.24
N LEU A 38 -18.86 5.78 12.98
CA LEU A 38 -19.29 4.39 13.05
C LEU A 38 -18.48 3.48 12.12
N ASP A 39 -18.17 3.95 10.92
CA ASP A 39 -17.38 3.22 9.92
C ASP A 39 -16.02 2.80 10.48
N TYR A 40 -15.27 3.77 11.01
CA TYR A 40 -13.98 3.51 11.67
C TYR A 40 -14.12 2.59 12.88
N THR A 41 -15.19 2.75 13.66
CA THR A 41 -15.45 1.89 14.82
C THR A 41 -15.68 0.44 14.38
N VAL A 42 -16.45 0.22 13.31
CA VAL A 42 -16.68 -1.10 12.72
C VAL A 42 -15.39 -1.68 12.16
N GLU A 43 -14.56 -0.85 11.51
CA GLU A 43 -13.28 -1.27 10.96
C GLU A 43 -12.34 -1.83 12.04
N VAL A 44 -12.14 -1.06 13.11
CA VAL A 44 -11.19 -1.39 14.17
C VAL A 44 -11.68 -2.52 15.08
N THR A 45 -13.00 -2.75 15.14
CA THR A 45 -13.60 -3.80 16.00
C THR A 45 -13.99 -5.06 15.24
N GLN A 46 -14.94 -4.96 14.31
CA GLN A 46 -15.54 -6.11 13.63
C GLN A 46 -14.71 -6.56 12.44
N ASN A 47 -14.36 -5.63 11.55
CA ASN A 47 -13.63 -5.98 10.32
C ASN A 47 -12.20 -6.42 10.65
N LYS A 48 -11.62 -5.97 11.76
CA LYS A 48 -10.32 -6.45 12.24
C LYS A 48 -10.25 -7.98 12.34
N ALA A 49 -11.32 -8.66 12.76
CA ALA A 49 -11.37 -10.12 12.82
C ALA A 49 -11.51 -10.79 11.43
N LEU A 50 -12.01 -10.03 10.45
CA LEU A 50 -12.19 -10.44 9.05
C LEU A 50 -10.93 -10.16 8.20
N ASN A 51 -10.14 -9.16 8.56
CA ASN A 51 -8.95 -8.69 7.84
C ASN A 51 -7.64 -9.27 8.39
N GLY A 52 -7.71 -10.23 9.33
CA GLY A 52 -6.54 -10.90 9.90
C GLY A 52 -5.85 -11.86 8.93
N SER A 53 -4.77 -12.52 9.37
CA SER A 53 -4.07 -13.52 8.57
C SER A 53 -5.03 -14.65 8.16
N GLY A 54 -5.23 -14.83 6.85
CA GLY A 54 -6.21 -15.76 6.28
C GLY A 54 -7.64 -15.19 6.12
N GLY A 55 -7.82 -13.88 6.30
CA GLY A 55 -9.06 -13.12 6.17
C GLY A 55 -9.61 -12.99 4.74
N ILE A 56 -10.68 -12.21 4.60
CA ILE A 56 -11.19 -11.86 3.26
C ILE A 56 -10.19 -10.94 2.57
N ILE A 57 -9.71 -11.35 1.39
CA ILE A 57 -8.92 -10.50 0.51
C ILE A 57 -9.81 -10.17 -0.70
N GLY A 58 -10.27 -8.91 -0.78
CA GLY A 58 -11.12 -8.41 -1.86
C GLY A 58 -12.61 -8.74 -1.74
N LEU A 59 -13.38 -8.38 -2.77
CA LEU A 59 -14.81 -8.67 -2.83
C LEU A 59 -15.05 -10.05 -3.46
N THR A 60 -15.97 -10.83 -2.89
CA THR A 60 -16.32 -12.16 -3.41
C THR A 60 -17.83 -12.38 -3.37
N LEU A 61 -18.38 -12.93 -4.46
CA LEU A 61 -19.80 -13.29 -4.56
C LEU A 61 -20.07 -14.77 -4.30
N ARG A 62 -19.03 -15.54 -3.93
CA ARG A 62 -19.19 -16.97 -3.65
C ARG A 62 -19.94 -17.16 -2.33
N GLU A 63 -21.12 -17.77 -2.40
CA GLU A 63 -22.04 -17.93 -1.27
C GLU A 63 -21.40 -18.59 -0.05
N ASN A 64 -20.60 -19.65 -0.26
CA ASN A 64 -19.90 -20.35 0.81
C ASN A 64 -18.87 -19.46 1.53
N VAL A 65 -18.18 -18.60 0.77
CA VAL A 65 -17.20 -17.64 1.31
C VAL A 65 -17.93 -16.52 2.06
N LEU A 66 -19.04 -16.03 1.51
CA LEU A 66 -19.90 -15.03 2.16
C LEU A 66 -20.46 -15.55 3.49
N ALA A 67 -21.04 -16.75 3.50
CA ALA A 67 -21.57 -17.36 4.71
C ALA A 67 -20.49 -17.56 5.78
N ARG A 68 -19.31 -18.05 5.39
CA ARG A 68 -18.18 -18.24 6.32
C ARG A 68 -17.75 -16.92 6.96
N TRP A 69 -17.56 -15.87 6.16
CA TRP A 69 -16.95 -14.64 6.66
C TRP A 69 -17.93 -13.62 7.23
N PHE A 70 -19.16 -13.54 6.72
CA PHE A 70 -20.15 -12.58 7.21
C PHE A 70 -21.10 -13.17 8.26
N LEU A 71 -21.34 -14.48 8.27
CA LEU A 71 -22.24 -15.12 9.25
C LEU A 71 -21.46 -15.85 10.35
N ALA A 72 -20.56 -16.76 9.98
CA ALA A 72 -19.89 -17.63 10.94
C ALA A 72 -18.70 -16.95 11.63
N ARG A 73 -17.87 -16.19 10.90
CA ARG A 73 -16.64 -15.60 11.43
C ARG A 73 -16.91 -14.63 12.59
N PRO A 74 -17.86 -13.68 12.53
CA PRO A 74 -18.13 -12.77 13.65
C PRO A 74 -18.47 -13.55 14.92
N LEU A 75 -19.35 -14.55 14.82
CA LEU A 75 -19.76 -15.39 15.93
C LEU A 75 -18.57 -16.18 16.52
N SER A 76 -17.80 -16.87 15.67
CA SER A 76 -16.60 -17.62 16.11
C SER A 76 -15.54 -16.72 16.74
N SER A 77 -15.41 -15.47 16.27
CA SER A 77 -14.46 -14.49 16.80
C SER A 77 -14.85 -14.02 18.20
N THR A 78 -16.15 -13.88 18.46
CA THR A 78 -16.68 -13.56 19.80
C THR A 78 -16.36 -14.68 20.78
N TYR A 79 -16.67 -15.93 20.41
CA TYR A 79 -16.33 -17.09 21.27
C TYR A 79 -14.84 -17.21 21.51
N SER A 80 -14.02 -17.05 20.46
CA SER A 80 -12.56 -17.08 20.59
C SER A 80 -12.04 -15.98 21.53
N SER A 81 -12.58 -14.76 21.44
CA SER A 81 -12.23 -13.65 22.33
C SER A 81 -12.61 -13.93 23.79
N ILE A 82 -13.82 -14.45 24.04
CA ILE A 82 -14.28 -14.82 25.38
C ILE A 82 -13.39 -15.92 25.97
N PHE A 83 -13.14 -16.97 25.19
CA PHE A 83 -12.32 -18.10 25.60
C PHE A 83 -10.88 -17.68 25.90
N HIS A 84 -10.29 -16.85 25.03
CA HIS A 84 -8.96 -16.28 25.26
C HIS A 84 -8.92 -15.42 26.52
N GLY A 85 -9.96 -14.60 26.78
CA GLY A 85 -10.05 -13.80 28.00
C GLY A 85 -10.18 -14.64 29.27
N ALA A 86 -10.84 -15.79 29.20
CA ALA A 86 -11.02 -16.70 30.33
C ALA A 86 -9.77 -17.54 30.65
N ILE A 87 -9.03 -17.99 29.62
CA ILE A 87 -7.87 -18.88 29.77
C ILE A 87 -6.56 -18.11 29.89
N CYS A 88 -6.45 -17.00 29.20
CA CYS A 88 -5.37 -16.06 29.39
C CYS A 88 -5.95 -14.84 30.11
N PRO A 89 -6.15 -14.90 31.45
CA PRO A 89 -6.37 -13.70 32.22
C PRO A 89 -5.13 -12.85 31.96
N SER A 90 -5.29 -11.82 31.13
CA SER A 90 -4.22 -10.87 30.93
C SER A 90 -3.98 -10.24 32.28
N ASN A 91 -2.86 -10.59 32.93
CA ASN A 91 -2.34 -9.81 34.03
C ASN A 91 -2.18 -8.38 33.49
N ASN A 92 -3.11 -7.51 33.89
CA ASN A 92 -3.20 -6.09 33.53
C ASN A 92 -3.26 -5.79 32.02
N LYS A 93 -4.47 -5.61 31.49
CA LYS A 93 -4.65 -4.69 30.36
C LYS A 93 -5.04 -3.32 30.91
N ASP A 94 -4.29 -2.32 30.44
CA ASP A 94 -4.48 -0.87 30.58
C ASP A 94 -4.08 -0.16 31.89
N THR A 95 -2.82 -0.29 32.29
CA THR A 95 -2.11 0.84 32.94
C THR A 95 -1.18 1.59 32.00
N ASP A 96 -0.93 1.07 30.79
CA ASP A 96 -0.08 1.73 29.82
C ASP A 96 -0.86 2.79 29.05
N GLN A 97 -0.94 3.99 29.64
CA GLN A 97 -1.54 5.17 28.98
C GLN A 97 -0.64 5.78 27.90
N ARG A 98 0.52 5.18 27.61
CA ARG A 98 1.40 5.72 26.58
C ARG A 98 0.71 5.62 25.23
N HIS A 99 0.96 6.63 24.39
CA HIS A 99 0.46 6.62 23.04
C HIS A 99 1.02 5.40 22.30
N HIS A 100 0.25 4.81 21.38
CA HIS A 100 0.65 3.58 20.67
C HIS A 100 1.98 3.69 19.92
N THR A 101 2.47 4.91 19.67
CA THR A 101 3.79 5.22 19.08
C THR A 101 4.95 5.13 20.06
N ASP A 102 4.70 5.16 21.36
CA ASP A 102 5.72 5.23 22.42
C ASP A 102 6.14 3.83 22.93
N THR A 103 5.59 2.78 22.34
CA THR A 103 6.06 1.42 22.57
C THR A 103 7.50 1.28 22.10
N LYS A 104 8.30 0.49 22.83
CA LYS A 104 9.70 0.20 22.49
C LYS A 104 9.84 -0.27 21.03
N SER A 105 8.94 -1.14 20.57
CA SER A 105 8.95 -1.66 19.19
C SER A 105 8.75 -0.56 18.14
N CYS A 106 7.89 0.43 18.40
CA CYS A 106 7.68 1.58 17.53
C CYS A 106 8.93 2.48 17.49
N ARG A 107 9.55 2.74 18.64
CA ARG A 107 10.83 3.49 18.72
C ARG A 107 11.97 2.78 17.99
N ASP A 108 12.14 1.48 18.21
CA ASP A 108 13.18 0.67 17.56
C ASP A 108 13.00 0.64 16.03
N LYS A 109 11.74 0.63 15.55
CA LYS A 109 11.44 0.76 14.11
C LYS A 109 11.82 2.13 13.58
N HIS A 110 11.50 3.20 14.31
CA HIS A 110 11.82 4.57 13.93
C HIS A 110 13.34 4.77 13.84
N GLU A 111 14.09 4.30 14.84
CA GLU A 111 15.55 4.35 14.86
C GLU A 111 16.17 3.61 13.65
N LYS A 112 15.64 2.42 13.34
CA LYS A 112 16.07 1.67 12.14
C LYS A 112 15.79 2.44 10.84
N MET A 113 14.71 3.21 10.77
CA MET A 113 14.39 4.02 9.59
C MET A 113 15.32 5.24 9.49
N ILE A 114 15.60 5.92 10.60
CA ILE A 114 16.59 7.01 10.65
C ILE A 114 17.96 6.48 10.20
N GLY A 115 18.41 5.36 10.74
CA GLY A 115 19.68 4.76 10.34
C GLY A 115 19.75 4.38 8.86
N LYS A 116 18.63 3.97 8.24
CA LYS A 116 18.56 3.75 6.79
C LYS A 116 18.68 5.06 6.01
N LEU A 117 18.02 6.12 6.47
CA LEU A 117 18.06 7.43 5.85
C LEU A 117 19.48 8.01 5.89
N SER A 118 20.17 7.93 7.04
CA SER A 118 21.57 8.35 7.16
C SER A 118 22.48 7.57 6.20
N LYS A 119 22.34 6.25 6.14
CA LYS A 119 23.12 5.42 5.18
C LYS A 119 22.87 5.79 3.72
N MET A 120 21.64 6.20 3.38
CA MET A 120 21.32 6.64 2.02
C MET A 120 22.13 7.88 1.64
N PHE A 121 22.21 8.86 2.53
CA PHE A 121 22.99 10.09 2.33
C PHE A 121 24.52 9.86 2.36
N GLU A 122 25.00 8.90 3.16
CA GLU A 122 26.44 8.61 3.25
C GLU A 122 26.96 7.78 2.07
N GLY A 123 26.13 6.95 1.45
CA GLY A 123 26.60 5.93 0.49
C GLY A 123 26.04 6.01 -0.93
N THR A 124 24.81 6.48 -1.12
CA THR A 124 24.10 6.33 -2.40
C THR A 124 23.70 7.66 -3.03
N PHE A 125 23.50 8.69 -2.21
CA PHE A 125 23.11 10.01 -2.68
C PHE A 125 24.35 10.83 -3.06
N LEU A 126 24.54 11.01 -4.36
CA LEU A 126 25.52 11.93 -4.91
C LEU A 126 24.94 13.35 -4.88
N ASP A 127 25.73 14.33 -4.44
CA ASP A 127 25.38 15.74 -4.63
C ASP A 127 25.57 16.11 -6.11
N PRO A 128 24.48 16.37 -6.88
CA PRO A 128 24.59 16.67 -8.31
C PRO A 128 25.26 18.01 -8.60
N PHE A 129 25.55 18.82 -7.58
CA PHE A 129 26.23 20.11 -7.68
C PHE A 129 27.66 20.09 -7.17
N ASP A 130 28.20 18.95 -6.71
CA ASP A 130 29.60 18.87 -6.33
C ASP A 130 30.50 18.90 -7.57
N THR A 131 30.98 20.10 -7.89
CA THR A 131 31.88 20.36 -9.02
C THR A 131 33.32 19.91 -8.77
N LYS A 132 33.66 19.44 -7.56
CA LYS A 132 35.02 18.99 -7.22
C LYS A 132 35.27 17.54 -7.61
N THR A 133 34.21 16.73 -7.70
CA THR A 133 34.26 15.30 -7.99
C THR A 133 33.38 14.96 -9.20
N THR A 134 33.64 15.60 -10.34
CA THR A 134 32.98 15.25 -11.60
C THR A 134 33.24 13.78 -11.93
N THR A 135 32.19 12.98 -11.83
CA THR A 135 32.16 11.55 -12.16
C THR A 135 31.66 11.42 -13.60
N ASP A 136 32.29 10.58 -14.43
CA ASP A 136 31.97 10.41 -15.86
C ASP A 136 30.66 9.62 -16.13
N CYS A 137 29.87 9.35 -15.09
CA CYS A 137 28.64 8.57 -15.20
C CYS A 137 27.40 9.47 -15.34
N LEU A 138 26.37 8.95 -16.01
CA LEU A 138 25.08 9.63 -16.08
C LEU A 138 24.36 9.62 -14.72
N ILE A 139 24.02 10.80 -14.20
CA ILE A 139 23.37 10.96 -12.88
C ILE A 139 21.92 11.42 -13.07
N ASN A 140 21.00 10.80 -12.32
CA ASN A 140 19.64 11.31 -12.20
C ASN A 140 19.60 12.47 -11.20
N PHE A 141 19.49 13.69 -11.72
CA PHE A 141 19.45 14.92 -10.94
C PHE A 141 18.34 14.95 -9.87
N ALA A 142 17.18 14.34 -10.13
CA ALA A 142 16.05 14.39 -9.21
C ALA A 142 16.24 13.48 -7.98
N ILE A 143 17.02 12.42 -8.12
CA ILE A 143 17.19 11.36 -7.10
C ILE A 143 18.64 11.30 -6.59
N GLY A 144 19.56 12.07 -7.17
CA GLY A 144 20.97 12.08 -6.76
C GLY A 144 21.63 10.71 -6.87
N ALA A 145 21.21 9.88 -7.84
CA ALA A 145 21.68 8.50 -7.98
C ALA A 145 22.23 8.25 -9.39
N HIS A 146 23.15 7.31 -9.51
CA HIS A 146 23.66 6.82 -10.79
C HIS A 146 22.53 6.21 -11.63
N ALA A 147 22.53 6.48 -12.93
CA ALA A 147 21.67 5.75 -13.86
C ALA A 147 22.09 4.27 -13.89
N GLU A 148 21.12 3.38 -14.06
CA GLU A 148 21.43 1.98 -14.37
C GLU A 148 22.14 1.88 -15.73
N ALA A 149 23.03 0.91 -15.89
CA ALA A 149 23.92 0.83 -17.05
C ALA A 149 23.17 0.72 -18.39
N ASP A 150 22.00 0.11 -18.40
CA ASP A 150 21.12 0.02 -19.57
C ASP A 150 20.51 1.38 -19.94
N VAL A 151 20.05 2.14 -18.94
CA VAL A 151 19.53 3.51 -19.10
C VAL A 151 20.63 4.46 -19.57
N GLU A 152 21.82 4.36 -18.98
CA GLU A 152 23.00 5.15 -19.36
C GLU A 152 23.39 4.90 -20.82
N THR A 153 23.50 3.63 -21.21
CA THR A 153 23.82 3.24 -22.60
C THR A 153 22.72 3.74 -23.55
N SER A 154 21.45 3.55 -23.18
CA SER A 154 20.32 3.97 -24.02
C SER A 154 20.28 5.47 -24.25
N LEU A 155 20.58 6.29 -23.24
CA LEU A 155 20.54 7.75 -23.35
C LEU A 155 21.78 8.30 -24.04
N THR A 156 22.96 7.76 -23.75
CA THR A 156 24.23 8.20 -24.33
C THR A 156 24.33 7.84 -25.81
N ASP A 157 23.88 6.63 -26.19
CA ASP A 157 23.96 6.13 -27.57
C ASP A 157 22.67 6.37 -28.38
N CYS A 158 21.70 7.13 -27.84
CA CYS A 158 20.37 7.27 -28.47
C CYS A 158 20.46 7.80 -29.91
N ILE A 159 21.36 8.75 -30.17
CA ILE A 159 21.55 9.36 -31.49
C ILE A 159 22.13 8.34 -32.47
N GLU A 160 23.15 7.59 -32.06
CA GLU A 160 23.79 6.61 -32.93
C GLU A 160 22.82 5.44 -33.22
N THR A 161 22.12 4.98 -32.19
CA THR A 161 21.09 3.94 -32.30
C THR A 161 19.97 4.39 -33.23
N GLY A 162 19.49 5.64 -33.10
CA GLY A 162 18.50 6.23 -33.99
C GLY A 162 18.98 6.30 -35.44
N LYS A 163 20.23 6.72 -35.68
CA LYS A 163 20.84 6.72 -37.03
C LYS A 163 20.95 5.31 -37.61
N LYS A 164 21.33 4.31 -36.81
CA LYS A 164 21.38 2.89 -37.23
C LYS A 164 19.99 2.36 -37.58
N MET A 165 18.99 2.63 -36.74
CA MET A 165 17.60 2.23 -36.98
C MET A 165 17.02 2.90 -38.23
N PHE A 166 17.28 4.20 -38.42
CA PHE A 166 16.87 4.92 -39.62
C PHE A 166 17.49 4.33 -40.88
N LYS A 167 18.81 4.10 -40.89
CA LYS A 167 19.50 3.46 -42.04
C LYS A 167 18.93 2.07 -42.34
N LYS A 168 18.65 1.27 -41.30
CA LYS A 168 18.02 -0.05 -41.44
C LYS A 168 16.62 0.08 -42.05
N PHE A 169 15.80 1.00 -41.55
CA PHE A 169 14.46 1.24 -42.07
C PHE A 169 14.48 1.66 -43.54
N VAL A 170 15.35 2.61 -43.91
CA VAL A 170 15.52 3.03 -45.31
C VAL A 170 15.88 1.82 -46.18
N LYS A 171 16.87 1.03 -45.77
CA LYS A 171 17.32 -0.16 -46.51
C LYS A 171 16.23 -1.23 -46.66
N ASP A 172 15.49 -1.51 -45.58
CA ASP A 172 14.57 -2.65 -45.53
C ASP A 172 13.18 -2.30 -46.09
N ARG A 173 12.77 -1.02 -46.06
CA ARG A 173 11.39 -0.60 -46.37
C ARG A 173 11.27 0.44 -47.47
N LEU A 174 12.29 1.28 -47.70
CA LEU A 174 12.22 2.38 -48.66
C LEU A 174 13.03 2.13 -49.94
N ILE A 175 14.09 1.32 -49.86
CA ILE A 175 14.78 0.82 -51.05
C ILE A 175 13.99 -0.40 -51.55
N LEU A 176 13.32 -0.28 -52.70
CA LEU A 176 12.82 -1.47 -53.39
C LEU A 176 14.01 -2.40 -53.65
N LYS A 177 13.89 -3.66 -53.21
CA LYS A 177 14.72 -4.71 -53.79
C LYS A 177 14.30 -4.79 -55.25
N ASN A 178 15.05 -4.12 -56.12
CA ASN A 178 14.96 -4.35 -57.55
C ASN A 178 15.44 -5.79 -57.77
N ASP A 179 14.51 -6.74 -57.75
CA ASP A 179 14.68 -7.97 -58.50
C ASP A 179 14.68 -7.57 -59.98
N THR A 180 15.86 -7.20 -60.45
CA THR A 180 16.18 -6.86 -61.84
C THR A 180 15.52 -5.58 -62.39
N THR A 181 16.38 -4.80 -63.05
CA THR A 181 16.13 -3.66 -63.95
C THR A 181 15.85 -2.27 -63.33
N GLU A 182 16.91 -1.47 -63.46
CA GLU A 182 16.98 -0.01 -63.66
C GLU A 182 16.68 0.94 -62.49
N ASN A 183 17.73 1.69 -62.16
CA ASN A 183 17.74 2.82 -61.24
C ASN A 183 16.76 3.90 -61.72
N THR A 184 15.70 4.14 -60.96
CA THR A 184 15.03 5.44 -60.97
C THR A 184 14.87 5.91 -59.53
N PHE A 185 15.62 6.96 -59.17
CA PHE A 185 15.42 7.69 -57.94
C PHE A 185 14.10 8.47 -58.03
N ILE A 186 13.21 8.27 -57.07
CA ILE A 186 12.03 9.12 -56.91
C ILE A 186 12.49 10.38 -56.18
N ASN A 187 12.57 11.50 -56.90
CA ASN A 187 12.67 12.82 -56.31
C ASN A 187 11.32 13.15 -55.64
N LEU A 188 11.38 13.52 -54.35
CA LEU A 188 10.31 14.22 -53.64
C LEU A 188 10.29 15.70 -54.06
#